data_AF-A0A0C2VRI2-F1
#
_entry.id   AF-A0A0C2VRI2-F1
#
_cell.length_a   1.000
_cell.length_b   1.000
_cell.length_c   1.000
_cell.angle_alpha   90.00
_cell.angle_beta   90.00
_cell.angle_gamma   90.00
#
_symmetry.space_group_name_H-M   'P 1'
#
loop_
_entity.id
_entity.type
_entity.pdbx_description
1 polymer ?
#
loop_
_entity_poly.entity_id
_entity_poly.type
_entity_poly.pdbx_seq_one_letter_code
_entity_poly.pdbx_strand_id
1 'polypeptide(L)'
;MSETLVGLTIIAIGTSLPELITSVTAAIKKESEIALGNIVGSNIFNIFFVLGAASVISPLAVDSKIFVDVFVMLILTIVLLVFSRTNFKIGKVEGSILAAFYILYMIYIIIRN
;
A
#
# COMPACT_ATOMS: atom_id res chain seq x y z
N MET A 1 7.82 0.36 -26.06
CA MET A 1 7.24 0.87 -24.80
C MET A 1 8.37 0.92 -23.80
N SER A 2 8.60 2.08 -23.15
CA SER A 2 9.75 2.26 -22.24
C SER A 2 9.71 1.22 -21.10
N GLU A 3 10.86 0.64 -20.74
CA GLU A 3 11.02 -0.29 -19.60
C GLU A 3 10.43 0.28 -18.31
N THR A 4 10.49 1.61 -18.15
CA THR A 4 9.90 2.35 -17.02
C THR A 4 8.37 2.23 -16.99
N LEU A 5 7.72 2.25 -18.16
CA LEU A 5 6.27 2.10 -18.26
C LEU A 5 5.84 0.66 -17.93
N VAL A 6 6.58 -0.34 -18.43
CA VAL A 6 6.33 -1.76 -18.11
C VAL A 6 6.50 -2.03 -16.62
N GLY A 7 7.55 -1.47 -16.00
CA GLY A 7 7.79 -1.55 -14.55
C GLY A 7 6.71 -0.88 -13.71
N LEU A 8 6.29 0.33 -14.07
CA LEU A 8 5.29 1.12 -13.31
C LEU A 8 3.86 0.63 -13.49
N THR A 9 3.53 -0.09 -14.56
CA THR A 9 2.14 -0.52 -14.82
C THR A 9 1.98 -2.03 -14.79
N ILE A 10 2.59 -2.78 -15.71
CA ILE A 10 2.36 -4.23 -15.81
C ILE A 10 2.93 -4.95 -14.59
N ILE A 11 4.14 -4.61 -14.17
CA ILE A 11 4.79 -5.25 -13.02
C ILE A 11 4.15 -4.77 -11.71
N ALA A 12 3.96 -3.46 -11.53
CA ALA A 12 3.35 -2.91 -10.33
C ALA A 12 1.90 -3.40 -10.12
N ILE A 13 1.09 -3.42 -11.19
CA ILE A 13 -0.27 -4.00 -11.13
C ILE A 13 -0.16 -5.50 -10.92
N GLY A 14 0.65 -6.21 -11.71
CA GLY A 14 0.76 -7.66 -11.64
C GLY A 14 1.23 -8.19 -10.29
N THR A 15 2.04 -7.42 -9.56
CA THR A 15 2.54 -7.79 -8.22
C THR A 15 1.55 -7.52 -7.11
N SER A 16 0.67 -6.51 -7.22
CA SER A 16 -0.31 -6.15 -6.17
C SER A 16 -1.75 -6.62 -6.47
N LEU A 17 -2.00 -7.08 -7.70
CA LEU A 17 -3.31 -7.59 -8.11
C LEU A 17 -3.73 -8.86 -7.34
N PRO A 18 -2.84 -9.85 -7.12
CA PRO A 18 -3.19 -11.04 -6.34
C PRO A 18 -3.62 -10.70 -4.91
N GLU A 19 -2.94 -9.76 -4.26
CA GLU A 19 -3.27 -9.28 -2.92
C GLU A 19 -4.59 -8.54 -2.91
N LEU A 20 -4.83 -7.67 -3.91
CA LEU A 20 -6.10 -6.98 -4.06
C LEU A 20 -7.26 -7.97 -4.22
N ILE A 21 -7.11 -8.98 -5.09
CA ILE A 21 -8.11 -10.03 -5.30
C ILE A 21 -8.36 -10.79 -4.00
N THR A 22 -7.29 -11.15 -3.27
CA THR A 22 -7.38 -11.90 -2.02
C THR A 22 -8.11 -11.09 -0.93
N SER A 23 -7.74 -9.83 -0.75
CA SER A 23 -8.38 -8.93 0.22
C SER A 23 -9.83 -8.61 -0.13
N VAL A 24 -10.15 -8.39 -1.42
CA VAL A 24 -11.53 -8.16 -1.88
C VAL A 24 -12.38 -9.42 -1.68
N THR A 25 -11.85 -10.59 -2.02
CA THR A 25 -12.57 -11.86 -1.86
C THR A 25 -12.83 -12.16 -0.38
N ALA A 26 -11.85 -11.92 0.49
CA ALA A 26 -12.01 -12.05 1.94
C ALA A 26 -13.05 -11.06 2.50
N ALA A 27 -13.02 -9.80 2.05
CA ALA A 27 -13.99 -8.79 2.44
C ALA A 27 -15.43 -9.15 2.01
N ILE A 28 -15.63 -9.66 0.78
CA ILE A 28 -16.93 -10.12 0.28
C ILE A 28 -17.45 -11.31 1.11
N LYS A 29 -16.55 -12.21 1.52
CA LYS A 29 -16.87 -13.35 2.40
C LYS A 29 -17.10 -12.94 3.87
N LYS A 30 -17.01 -11.65 4.20
CA LYS A 30 -17.08 -11.09 5.56
C LYS A 30 -15.93 -11.51 6.48
N GLU A 31 -14.86 -12.05 5.92
CA GLU A 31 -13.63 -12.43 6.62
C GLU A 31 -12.69 -11.22 6.74
N SER A 32 -13.12 -10.22 7.53
CA SER A 32 -12.41 -8.94 7.63
C SER A 32 -11.01 -9.07 8.24
N GLU A 33 -10.81 -10.05 9.12
CA GLU A 33 -9.52 -10.35 9.74
C GLU A 33 -8.50 -10.85 8.71
N ILE A 34 -8.93 -11.73 7.80
CA ILE A 34 -8.09 -12.25 6.70
C ILE A 34 -7.74 -11.12 5.74
N ALA A 35 -8.73 -10.28 5.38
CA ALA A 35 -8.49 -9.15 4.48
C ALA A 35 -7.45 -8.17 5.05
N LEU A 36 -7.54 -7.87 6.36
CA LEU A 36 -6.64 -6.95 7.05
C LEU A 36 -5.25 -7.56 7.28
N GLY A 37 -5.20 -8.84 7.63
CA GLY A 37 -3.96 -9.61 7.75
C GLY A 37 -3.19 -9.67 6.43
N ASN A 38 -3.88 -9.85 5.30
CA ASN A 38 -3.26 -9.80 3.97
C ASN A 38 -2.66 -8.41 3.67
N ILE A 39 -3.42 -7.33 3.89
CA ILE A 39 -2.95 -5.97 3.61
C ILE A 39 -1.72 -5.60 4.46
N VAL A 40 -1.80 -5.85 5.77
CA VAL A 40 -0.72 -5.49 6.70
C VAL A 40 0.48 -6.41 6.49
N GLY A 41 0.26 -7.71 6.34
CA GLY A 41 1.30 -8.71 6.13
C GLY A 41 2.10 -8.49 4.86
N SER A 42 1.42 -8.23 3.73
CA SER A 42 2.10 -7.97 2.45
C SER A 42 2.95 -6.70 2.48
N ASN A 43 2.49 -5.63 3.13
CA ASN A 43 3.30 -4.40 3.29
C ASN A 43 4.54 -4.62 4.16
N ILE A 44 4.40 -5.37 5.26
CA ILE A 44 5.54 -5.75 6.11
C ILE A 44 6.53 -6.59 5.30
N PHE A 45 6.06 -7.61 4.57
CA PHE A 45 6.92 -8.45 3.75
C PHE A 45 7.65 -7.65 2.65
N ASN A 46 6.94 -6.74 1.98
CA ASN A 46 7.52 -5.92 0.93
C ASN A 46 8.61 -4.97 1.46
N ILE A 47 8.43 -4.37 2.64
CA ILE A 47 9.42 -3.46 3.22
C ILE A 47 10.61 -4.22 3.80
N PHE A 48 10.38 -5.27 4.60
CA PHE A 48 11.46 -5.95 5.30
C PHE A 48 12.19 -6.96 4.42
N PHE A 49 11.45 -7.77 3.66
CA PHE A 49 12.05 -8.84 2.86
C PHE A 49 12.42 -8.35 1.47
N VAL A 50 11.45 -7.84 0.70
CA VAL A 50 11.69 -7.49 -0.72
C VAL A 50 12.63 -6.29 -0.83
N LEU A 51 12.30 -5.17 -0.20
CA LEU A 51 13.12 -3.95 -0.22
C LEU A 51 14.45 -4.17 0.52
N GLY A 52 14.44 -4.89 1.65
CA GLY A 52 15.65 -5.26 2.38
C GLY A 52 16.61 -6.08 1.52
N ALA A 53 16.14 -7.17 0.90
CA ALA A 53 16.95 -7.99 0.00
C ALA A 53 17.42 -7.21 -1.22
N ALA A 54 16.56 -6.39 -1.83
CA ALA A 54 16.93 -5.54 -2.96
C ALA A 54 18.06 -4.58 -2.61
N SER A 55 18.01 -3.96 -1.41
CA SER A 55 19.05 -3.03 -0.94
C SER A 55 20.41 -3.69 -0.67
N VAL A 56 20.43 -4.98 -0.32
CA VAL A 56 21.66 -5.77 -0.14
C VAL A 56 22.30 -6.11 -1.48
N ILE A 57 21.47 -6.42 -2.49
CA ILE A 57 21.94 -6.78 -3.84
C ILE A 57 22.44 -5.54 -4.60
N SER A 58 21.70 -4.44 -4.52
CA SER A 58 22.02 -3.19 -5.21
C SER A 58 21.68 -1.98 -4.34
N PRO A 59 22.65 -1.10 -4.03
CA PRO A 59 22.39 0.11 -3.27
C PRO A 59 21.31 0.97 -3.95
N LEU A 60 20.25 1.28 -3.20
CA LEU A 60 19.14 2.11 -3.67
C LEU A 60 19.46 3.58 -3.41
N ALA A 61 19.53 4.39 -4.46
CA ALA A 61 19.68 5.83 -4.33
C ALA A 61 18.41 6.44 -3.72
N VAL A 62 18.56 7.20 -2.64
CA VAL A 62 17.45 7.85 -1.92
C VAL A 62 17.45 9.34 -2.22
N ASP A 63 16.36 9.83 -2.82
CA ASP A 63 16.11 11.27 -2.98
C ASP A 63 15.46 11.83 -1.71
N SER A 64 15.77 13.09 -1.38
CA SER A 64 15.12 13.82 -0.28
C SER A 64 13.59 13.87 -0.42
N LYS A 65 13.08 13.74 -1.64
CA LYS A 65 11.64 13.66 -1.92
C LYS A 65 10.94 12.48 -1.21
N ILE A 66 11.63 11.35 -1.05
CA ILE A 66 11.06 10.12 -0.46
C ILE A 66 10.67 10.31 1.01
N PHE A 67 11.35 11.20 1.76
CA PHE A 67 11.03 11.41 3.18
C PHE A 67 9.59 11.91 3.40
N VAL A 68 9.08 12.74 2.49
CA VAL A 68 7.68 13.21 2.54
C VAL A 68 6.72 12.04 2.30
N ASP A 69 7.03 11.19 1.31
CA ASP A 69 6.19 10.05 0.94
C ASP A 69 6.15 9.01 2.06
N VAL A 70 7.30 8.72 2.68
CA VAL A 70 7.40 7.84 3.86
C VAL A 70 6.60 8.41 5.01
N PHE A 71 6.69 9.71 5.29
CA PHE A 71 5.94 10.33 6.39
C PHE A 71 4.43 10.25 6.18
N VAL A 72 3.94 10.50 4.96
CA VAL A 72 2.52 10.35 4.59
C VAL A 72 2.06 8.90 4.72
N MET A 73 2.84 7.95 4.21
CA MET A 73 2.57 6.50 4.33
C MET A 73 2.49 6.06 5.79
N LEU A 74 3.35 6.60 6.65
CA LEU A 74 3.38 6.30 8.09
C LEU A 74 2.12 6.82 8.78
N ILE A 75 1.68 8.05 8.47
CA ILE A 75 0.41 8.60 8.96
C ILE A 75 -0.77 7.73 8.52
N LEU A 76 -0.85 7.37 7.24
CA LEU A 76 -1.93 6.52 6.73
C LEU A 76 -1.95 5.14 7.39
N THR A 77 -0.78 4.58 7.67
CA THR A 77 -0.65 3.31 8.40
C THR A 77 -1.17 3.42 9.84
N ILE A 78 -0.87 4.53 10.53
CA ILE A 78 -1.39 4.78 11.88
C ILE A 78 -2.92 4.96 11.84
N VAL A 79 -3.45 5.72 10.88
CA VAL A 79 -4.90 5.90 10.71
C VAL A 79 -5.59 4.55 10.46
N LEU A 80 -5.02 3.72 9.59
CA LEU A 80 -5.50 2.36 9.33
C LEU A 80 -5.52 1.52 10.62
N LEU A 81 -4.46 1.58 11.42
CA LEU A 81 -4.39 0.85 12.70
C LEU A 81 -5.44 1.31 13.71
N VAL A 82 -5.66 2.63 13.82
CA VAL A 82 -6.68 3.19 14.70
C VAL A 82 -8.07 2.74 14.26
N PHE A 83 -8.38 2.85 12.96
CA PHE A 83 -9.67 2.41 12.41
C PHE A 83 -9.89 0.90 12.55
N SER A 84 -8.84 0.11 12.39
CA SER A 84 -8.89 -1.34 12.62
C SER A 84 -9.17 -1.68 14.10
N ARG A 85 -8.62 -0.92 15.05
CA ARG A 85 -8.77 -1.16 16.50
C ARG A 85 -10.15 -0.77 17.05
N THR A 86 -10.80 0.25 16.51
CA THR A 86 -12.04 0.80 17.10
C THR A 86 -13.21 -0.18 17.10
N ASN A 87 -13.28 -1.12 16.14
CA ASN A 87 -14.33 -2.14 16.06
C ASN A 87 -13.87 -3.51 15.53
N PHE A 88 -12.55 -3.77 15.42
CA PHE A 88 -11.98 -4.94 14.73
C PHE A 88 -12.48 -5.14 13.29
N LYS A 89 -13.07 -4.09 12.71
CA LYS A 89 -13.70 -4.08 11.40
C LYS A 89 -13.51 -2.71 10.80
N ILE A 90 -13.09 -2.68 9.54
CA ILE A 90 -13.10 -1.46 8.73
C ILE A 90 -14.45 -1.42 8.03
N GLY A 91 -15.28 -0.45 8.43
CA GLY A 91 -16.57 -0.20 7.82
C GLY A 91 -16.45 0.55 6.49
N LYS A 92 -17.60 0.78 5.86
CA LYS A 92 -17.67 1.52 4.59
C LYS A 92 -17.21 2.96 4.72
N VAL A 93 -17.36 3.58 5.90
CA VAL A 93 -16.99 4.98 6.13
C VAL A 93 -15.48 5.09 6.26
N GLU A 94 -14.86 4.26 7.09
CA GLU A 94 -13.41 4.19 7.28
C GLU A 94 -12.72 3.82 5.97
N GLY A 95 -13.25 2.85 5.23
CA GLY A 95 -12.76 2.48 3.91
C GLY A 95 -12.87 3.61 2.88
N SER A 96 -14.00 4.35 2.88
CA SER A 96 -14.18 5.50 1.99
C SER A 96 -13.20 6.64 2.30
N ILE A 97 -12.94 6.91 3.59
CA ILE A 97 -11.95 7.91 4.01
C ILE A 97 -10.55 7.51 3.54
N LEU A 98 -10.14 6.26 3.76
CA LEU A 98 -8.84 5.75 3.31
C LEU A 98 -8.70 5.78 1.78
N ALA A 99 -9.76 5.44 1.05
CA ALA A 99 -9.79 5.52 -0.41
C ALA A 99 -9.69 6.97 -0.91
N ALA A 100 -10.37 7.91 -0.25
CA ALA A 100 -10.27 9.33 -0.58
C ALA A 100 -8.84 9.85 -0.36
N PHE A 101 -8.20 9.49 0.76
CA PHE A 101 -6.79 9.81 1.01
C PHE A 101 -5.85 9.21 -0.05
N TYR A 102 -6.10 7.96 -0.47
CA TYR A 102 -5.32 7.33 -1.54
C TYR A 102 -5.44 8.12 -2.85
N ILE A 103 -6.66 8.52 -3.25
CA ILE A 103 -6.87 9.33 -4.46
C ILE A 103 -6.17 10.69 -4.35
N LEU A 104 -6.32 11.39 -3.22
CA LEU A 104 -5.66 12.67 -2.98
C LEU A 104 -4.14 12.56 -3.03
N TYR A 105 -3.57 11.51 -2.44
CA TYR A 105 -2.15 11.24 -2.48
C TYR A 105 -1.67 10.91 -3.90
N MET A 106 -2.45 10.16 -4.67
CA MET A 106 -2.14 9.90 -6.08
C MET A 106 -2.17 11.17 -6.93
N ILE A 107 -3.13 12.07 -6.70
CA ILE A 107 -3.15 13.38 -7.37
C ILE A 107 -1.91 14.20 -6.99
N TYR A 108 -1.56 14.23 -5.70
CA TYR A 108 -0.37 14.92 -5.21
C TYR A 108 0.91 14.38 -5.87
N ILE A 109 1.07 13.06 -5.97
CA ILE A 109 2.27 12.47 -6.60
C ILE A 109 2.35 12.78 -8.09
N ILE A 110 1.21 12.83 -8.79
CA ILE A 110 1.14 13.18 -10.22
C ILE A 110 1.48 14.66 -10.46
N ILE A 111 1.07 15.56 -9.57
CA ILE A 111 1.38 17.01 -9.72
C ILE A 111 2.83 17.32 -9.34
N ARG A 112 3.37 16.59 -8.36
CA ARG A 112 4.73 16.78 -7.84
C ARG A 112 5.82 16.29 -8.81
N ASN A 113 5.48 15.37 -9.70
CA ASN A 113 6.41 14.63 -10.55
C ASN A 113 6.20 14.98 -12.02
#